data_AF-A0A5J5F8K9-F1
#
_entry.id   AF-A0A5J5F8K9-F1
#
_cell.length_a   1.000
_cell.length_b   1.000
_cell.length_c   1.000
_cell.angle_alpha   90.00
_cell.angle_beta   90.00
_cell.angle_gamma   90.00
#
_symmetry.space_group_name_H-M   'P 1'
#
loop_
_entity.id
_entity.type
_entity.pdbx_description
1 polymer ?
#
loop_
_entity_poly.entity_id
_entity_poly.type
_entity_poly.pdbx_seq_one_letter_code
_entity_poly.pdbx_strand_id
1 'polypeptide(L)'
;MKFLLALTAVAVTAALAAPTAEDAPQSQGLLNVLFPNYLVPIYQANPDTAYPTQYEGDVSYTPGVANEVRLLVGFDVPANSGTRCLIKFRLEPKTPWGYDWTVTGTGKLDVWALTSIIQNGVTTWNSKPARTSVNPLFKIVQPLQGGDAAVWGAVIPCNGGQRMDFEVAATRPGATTFNWFELDYPKSGITMNMYT
;
A
#
# COMPACT_ATOMS: atom_id res chain seq x y z
N MET A 1 14.93 59.02 49.15
CA MET A 1 15.61 57.92 48.44
C MET A 1 14.62 57.28 47.47
N LYS A 2 14.79 57.48 46.16
CA LYS A 2 13.98 56.86 45.11
C LYS A 2 14.63 55.52 44.74
N PHE A 3 13.94 54.40 44.99
CA PHE A 3 14.32 53.09 44.45
C PHE A 3 13.54 52.85 43.16
N LEU A 4 14.27 52.70 42.05
CA LEU A 4 13.74 52.33 40.75
C LEU A 4 13.84 50.81 40.63
N LEU A 5 12.72 50.09 40.69
CA LEU A 5 12.69 48.66 40.35
C LEU A 5 12.50 48.53 38.83
N ALA A 6 13.51 48.01 38.14
CA ALA A 6 13.39 47.58 36.75
C ALA A 6 12.83 46.14 36.72
N LEU A 7 11.64 45.97 36.15
CA LEU A 7 11.00 44.67 35.97
C LEU A 7 11.34 44.15 34.57
N THR A 8 12.21 43.14 34.48
CA THR A 8 12.56 42.45 33.23
C THR A 8 11.44 41.47 32.85
N ALA A 9 10.75 41.75 31.75
CA ALA A 9 9.74 40.83 31.20
C ALA A 9 10.44 39.69 30.44
N VAL A 10 10.26 38.46 30.91
CA VAL A 10 10.67 37.24 30.18
C VAL A 10 9.52 36.84 29.27
N ALA A 11 9.71 36.94 27.96
CA ALA A 11 8.77 36.43 26.98
C ALA A 11 8.95 34.91 26.86
N VAL A 12 7.95 34.14 27.31
CA VAL A 12 7.87 32.70 27.07
C VAL A 12 7.25 32.49 25.70
N THR A 13 8.04 32.18 24.69
CA THR A 13 7.56 31.70 23.39
C THR A 13 7.06 30.26 23.56
N ALA A 14 5.73 30.08 23.62
CA ALA A 14 5.12 28.78 23.50
C ALA A 14 5.37 28.26 22.08
N ALA A 15 6.28 27.31 21.91
CA ALA A 15 6.42 26.55 20.69
C ALA A 15 5.16 25.70 20.51
N LEU A 16 4.33 26.04 19.53
CA LEU A 16 3.25 25.17 19.05
C LEU A 16 3.90 23.92 18.45
N ALA A 17 3.86 22.81 19.19
CA ALA A 17 4.20 21.51 18.64
C ALA A 17 3.22 21.22 17.49
N ALA A 18 3.76 20.94 16.31
CA ALA A 18 2.99 20.43 15.18
C ALA A 18 2.31 19.10 15.57
N PRO A 19 1.12 18.79 15.03
CA PRO A 19 0.45 17.53 15.33
C PRO A 19 1.37 16.38 14.89
N THR A 20 1.81 15.59 15.86
CA THR A 20 2.50 14.33 15.61
C THR A 20 1.54 13.40 14.89
N ALA A 21 2.03 12.80 13.80
CA ALA A 21 1.36 11.71 13.11
C ALA A 21 0.85 10.72 14.16
N GLU A 22 -0.46 10.51 14.15
CA GLU A 22 -1.16 9.63 15.08
C GLU A 22 -0.53 8.23 15.00
N ASP A 23 0.09 7.83 16.11
CA ASP A 23 0.68 6.52 16.32
C ASP A 23 -0.38 5.44 16.04
N ALA A 24 -0.29 4.78 14.88
CA ALA A 24 -1.01 3.55 14.66
C ALA A 24 -0.49 2.51 15.68
N PRO A 25 -1.35 1.88 16.50
CA PRO A 25 -0.92 0.88 17.47
C PRO A 25 -0.44 -0.38 16.72
N GLN A 26 0.85 -0.45 16.43
CA GLN A 26 1.51 -1.55 15.73
C GLN A 26 2.26 -2.44 16.74
N SER A 27 1.56 -3.35 17.43
CA SER A 27 2.11 -4.67 17.86
C SER A 27 1.20 -5.47 18.81
N GLN A 28 0.17 -4.88 19.42
CA GLN A 28 -0.75 -5.64 20.27
C GLN A 28 -1.86 -6.25 19.39
N GLY A 29 -1.81 -7.56 19.16
CA GLY A 29 -2.92 -8.32 18.56
C GLY A 29 -2.79 -8.70 17.08
N LEU A 30 -1.59 -8.78 16.48
CA LEU A 30 -1.42 -9.39 15.15
C LEU A 30 -1.76 -10.89 15.25
N LEU A 31 -2.77 -11.32 14.51
CA LEU A 31 -3.24 -12.71 14.50
C LEU A 31 -2.64 -13.51 13.35
N ASN A 32 -2.58 -12.91 12.15
CA ASN A 32 -2.12 -13.60 10.97
C ASN A 32 -1.59 -12.61 9.92
N VAL A 33 -0.76 -13.11 9.01
CA VAL A 33 -0.30 -12.39 7.82
C VAL A 33 -0.71 -13.21 6.61
N LEU A 34 -1.54 -12.62 5.75
CA LEU A 34 -1.99 -13.23 4.52
C LEU A 34 -1.13 -12.75 3.37
N PHE A 35 -0.67 -13.72 2.57
CA PHE A 35 -0.08 -13.47 1.27
C PHE A 35 -1.18 -13.45 0.20
N PRO A 36 -0.97 -12.73 -0.91
CA PRO A 36 -1.95 -12.67 -1.97
C PRO A 36 -2.05 -14.04 -2.64
N ASN A 37 -3.28 -14.47 -2.93
CA ASN A 37 -3.53 -15.71 -3.67
C ASN A 37 -3.27 -15.54 -5.17
N TYR A 38 -3.27 -14.29 -5.65
CA TYR A 38 -2.91 -13.94 -7.01
C TYR A 38 -2.45 -12.50 -7.13
N LEU A 39 -1.66 -12.29 -8.18
CA LEU A 39 -1.16 -11.01 -8.65
C LEU A 39 -1.50 -10.93 -10.14
N VAL A 40 -2.59 -10.25 -10.49
CA VAL A 40 -3.08 -10.16 -11.87
C VAL A 40 -2.78 -8.79 -12.43
N PRO A 41 -1.82 -8.64 -13.37
CA PRO A 41 -1.56 -7.37 -14.01
C PRO A 41 -2.66 -7.06 -15.02
N ILE A 42 -2.99 -5.78 -15.13
CA ILE A 42 -3.88 -5.25 -16.17
C ILE A 42 -3.19 -4.07 -16.85
N TYR A 43 -3.26 -4.06 -18.18
CA TYR A 43 -2.50 -3.13 -19.01
C TYR A 43 -3.44 -2.20 -19.76
N GLN A 44 -3.26 -0.89 -19.60
CA GLN A 44 -4.01 0.09 -20.38
C GLN A 44 -3.76 -0.05 -21.89
N ALA A 45 -2.53 -0.43 -22.27
CA ALA A 45 -2.15 -0.61 -23.67
C ALA A 45 -2.81 -1.84 -24.34
N ASN A 46 -3.25 -2.82 -23.55
CA ASN A 46 -3.92 -4.05 -24.03
C ASN A 46 -5.23 -4.25 -23.22
N PRO A 47 -6.21 -3.36 -23.35
CA PRO A 47 -7.22 -3.19 -22.32
C PRO A 47 -8.27 -4.31 -22.26
N ASP A 48 -8.37 -5.12 -23.33
CA ASP A 48 -9.26 -6.27 -23.45
C ASP A 48 -8.53 -7.61 -23.31
N THR A 49 -7.22 -7.59 -23.03
CA THR A 49 -6.44 -8.82 -22.78
C THR A 49 -6.47 -9.15 -21.29
N ALA A 50 -6.84 -10.38 -20.97
CA ALA A 50 -6.77 -10.92 -19.63
C ALA A 50 -5.42 -11.64 -19.44
N TYR A 51 -4.85 -11.52 -18.25
CA TYR A 51 -3.61 -12.18 -17.88
C TYR A 51 -3.88 -13.10 -16.68
N PRO A 52 -3.25 -14.29 -16.63
CA PRO A 52 -3.30 -15.10 -15.43
C PRO A 52 -2.46 -14.45 -14.32
N THR A 53 -2.58 -14.98 -13.12
CA THR A 53 -1.72 -14.62 -11.98
C THR A 53 -0.25 -14.77 -12.34
N GLN A 54 0.55 -13.83 -11.86
CA GLN A 54 2.00 -13.81 -12.01
C GLN A 54 2.67 -14.07 -10.66
N TYR A 55 3.98 -14.33 -10.71
CA TYR A 55 4.85 -14.38 -9.52
C TYR A 55 5.38 -13.00 -9.12
N GLU A 56 5.30 -12.06 -10.06
CA GLU A 56 5.76 -10.68 -9.88
C GLU A 56 4.58 -9.73 -9.79
N GLY A 57 4.70 -8.73 -8.93
CA GLY A 57 3.85 -7.54 -8.97
C GLY A 57 4.46 -6.51 -9.91
N ASP A 58 3.63 -5.93 -10.78
CA ASP A 58 4.02 -4.85 -11.69
C ASP A 58 2.99 -3.71 -11.62
N VAL A 59 3.48 -2.50 -11.35
CA VAL A 59 2.69 -1.27 -11.38
C VAL A 59 3.52 -0.17 -12.01
N SER A 60 3.02 0.45 -13.09
CA SER A 60 3.71 1.55 -13.73
C SER A 60 2.76 2.62 -14.24
N TYR A 61 3.19 3.87 -14.11
CA TYR A 61 2.46 5.02 -14.60
C TYR A 61 3.45 6.10 -15.02
N THR A 62 3.22 6.67 -16.21
CA THR A 62 3.94 7.84 -16.70
C THR A 62 2.91 8.90 -17.09
N PRO A 63 2.97 10.11 -16.50
CA PRO A 63 2.04 11.19 -16.83
C PRO A 63 1.99 11.47 -18.34
N GLY A 64 0.79 11.53 -18.90
CA GLY A 64 0.57 11.82 -20.31
C GLY A 64 0.80 10.63 -21.27
N VAL A 65 1.16 9.46 -20.76
CA VAL A 65 1.35 8.25 -21.59
C VAL A 65 0.23 7.25 -21.28
N ALA A 66 -0.42 6.76 -22.34
CA ALA A 66 -1.54 5.81 -22.24
C ALA A 66 -1.06 4.35 -22.22
N ASN A 67 -0.21 4.01 -21.25
CA ASN A 67 0.38 2.68 -21.10
C ASN A 67 0.45 2.22 -19.64
N GLU A 68 -0.44 2.73 -18.79
CA GLU A 68 -0.45 2.41 -17.36
C GLU A 68 -0.60 0.90 -17.12
N VAL A 69 0.18 0.39 -16.17
CA VAL A 69 0.05 -0.97 -15.62
C VAL A 69 -0.44 -0.86 -14.20
N ARG A 70 -1.50 -1.62 -13.89
CA ARG A 70 -2.02 -1.75 -12.52
C ARG A 70 -2.05 -3.20 -12.13
N LEU A 71 -2.08 -3.43 -10.83
CA LEU A 71 -2.07 -4.77 -10.26
C LEU A 71 -3.38 -5.01 -9.52
N LEU A 72 -4.00 -6.15 -9.80
CA LEU A 72 -5.15 -6.65 -9.07
C LEU A 72 -4.66 -7.74 -8.12
N VAL A 73 -4.97 -7.61 -6.83
CA VAL A 73 -4.50 -8.52 -5.77
C VAL A 73 -5.68 -9.02 -4.95
N GLY A 74 -5.62 -10.28 -4.50
CA GLY A 74 -6.69 -10.88 -3.73
C GLY A 74 -6.19 -11.70 -2.55
N PHE A 75 -6.89 -11.58 -1.42
CA PHE A 75 -6.55 -12.26 -0.17
C PHE A 75 -7.74 -13.09 0.33
N ASP A 76 -7.51 -14.36 0.64
CA ASP A 76 -8.52 -15.22 1.26
C ASP A 76 -8.48 -15.05 2.78
N VAL A 77 -9.56 -14.51 3.33
CA VAL A 77 -9.69 -14.20 4.75
C VAL A 77 -10.31 -15.42 5.45
N PRO A 78 -9.62 -16.08 6.40
CA PRO A 78 -10.19 -17.24 7.09
C PRO A 78 -11.45 -16.87 7.89
N ALA A 79 -12.40 -17.80 8.07
CA ALA A 79 -13.68 -17.50 8.74
C ALA A 79 -13.55 -17.03 10.20
N ASN A 80 -12.65 -17.65 10.97
CA ASN A 80 -12.45 -17.36 12.40
C ASN A 80 -11.29 -16.39 12.64
N SER A 81 -11.11 -15.40 11.77
CA SER A 81 -9.93 -14.55 11.76
C SER A 81 -10.17 -13.17 12.40
N GLY A 82 -9.13 -12.33 12.40
CA GLY A 82 -9.15 -11.01 13.05
C GLY A 82 -10.28 -10.10 12.59
N THR A 83 -10.63 -9.10 13.39
CA THR A 83 -11.69 -8.15 13.05
C THR A 83 -11.18 -7.00 12.18
N ARG A 84 -9.85 -6.79 12.15
CA ARG A 84 -9.19 -5.62 11.57
C ARG A 84 -8.11 -6.04 10.57
N CYS A 85 -8.24 -5.60 9.33
CA CYS A 85 -7.32 -5.90 8.23
C CYS A 85 -6.56 -4.63 7.80
N LEU A 86 -5.27 -4.80 7.50
CA LEU A 86 -4.39 -3.72 7.08
C LEU A 86 -3.44 -4.22 5.99
N ILE A 87 -3.33 -3.47 4.89
CA ILE A 87 -2.32 -3.75 3.86
C ILE A 87 -0.93 -3.37 4.39
N LYS A 88 0.05 -4.21 4.09
CA LYS A 88 1.47 -3.99 4.32
C LYS A 88 2.24 -4.21 3.02
N PHE A 89 3.36 -3.52 2.90
CA PHE A 89 4.26 -3.68 1.78
C PHE A 89 5.71 -3.55 2.27
N ARG A 90 6.59 -4.40 1.75
CA ARG A 90 8.01 -4.39 2.07
C ARG A 90 8.77 -4.89 0.85
N LEU A 91 9.93 -4.32 0.61
CA LEU A 91 10.93 -4.92 -0.28
C LEU A 91 12.18 -5.20 0.54
N GLU A 92 12.91 -6.26 0.23
CA GLU A 92 14.19 -6.47 0.91
C GLU A 92 15.22 -5.42 0.47
N PRO A 93 16.10 -4.94 1.37
CA PRO A 93 17.19 -4.07 0.97
C PRO A 93 18.02 -4.70 -0.17
N LYS A 94 18.44 -3.89 -1.14
CA LYS A 94 19.22 -4.41 -2.27
C LYS A 94 20.54 -5.00 -1.79
N THR A 95 20.82 -6.23 -2.19
CA THR A 95 22.10 -6.90 -1.95
C THR A 95 22.64 -7.49 -3.26
N PRO A 96 23.96 -7.70 -3.43
CA PRO A 96 24.53 -8.21 -4.67
C PRO A 96 24.01 -9.60 -5.10
N TRP A 97 23.47 -10.38 -4.17
CA TRP A 97 23.00 -11.75 -4.38
C TRP A 97 21.49 -11.90 -4.15
N GLY A 98 20.80 -10.80 -3.83
CA GLY A 98 19.36 -10.79 -3.60
C GLY A 98 18.58 -10.77 -4.91
N TYR A 99 17.30 -11.12 -4.83
CA TYR A 99 16.38 -10.93 -5.94
C TYR A 99 16.29 -9.44 -6.30
N ASP A 100 16.35 -9.14 -7.59
CA ASP A 100 16.20 -7.76 -8.02
C ASP A 100 14.73 -7.34 -7.96
N TRP A 101 14.54 -6.08 -7.65
CA TRP A 101 13.25 -5.40 -7.68
C TRP A 101 13.50 -3.96 -8.10
N THR A 102 12.49 -3.35 -8.70
CA THR A 102 12.57 -1.98 -9.19
C THR A 102 11.54 -1.11 -8.49
N VAL A 103 12.00 0.00 -7.91
CA VAL A 103 11.14 1.12 -7.52
C VAL A 103 11.78 2.39 -8.04
N THR A 104 11.08 3.11 -8.92
CA THR A 104 11.54 4.40 -9.47
C THR A 104 10.45 5.46 -9.40
N GLY A 105 10.86 6.71 -9.63
CA GLY A 105 9.94 7.84 -9.61
C GLY A 105 9.49 8.18 -8.20
N THR A 106 8.17 8.32 -7.98
CA THR A 106 7.67 8.78 -6.67
C THR A 106 7.76 7.74 -5.56
N GLY A 107 7.84 6.44 -5.91
CA GLY A 107 7.81 5.35 -4.94
C GLY A 107 6.49 5.24 -4.18
N LYS A 108 5.37 5.70 -4.77
CA LYS A 108 4.06 5.73 -4.11
C LYS A 108 3.01 4.92 -4.84
N LEU A 109 2.26 4.11 -4.09
CA LEU A 109 1.12 3.34 -4.57
C LEU A 109 -0.15 3.74 -3.81
N ASP A 110 -1.27 3.71 -4.51
CA ASP A 110 -2.60 3.83 -3.96
C ASP A 110 -3.32 2.48 -4.09
N VAL A 111 -4.07 2.08 -3.06
CA VAL A 111 -4.79 0.81 -2.99
C VAL A 111 -6.27 1.05 -2.74
N TRP A 112 -7.13 0.47 -3.57
CA TRP A 112 -8.59 0.52 -3.43
C TRP A 112 -9.16 -0.89 -3.28
N ALA A 113 -10.19 -1.06 -2.45
CA ALA A 113 -10.99 -2.28 -2.50
C ALA A 113 -11.91 -2.28 -3.73
N LEU A 114 -12.25 -3.47 -4.18
CA LEU A 114 -13.10 -3.70 -5.34
C LEU A 114 -14.50 -4.14 -4.92
N THR A 115 -15.51 -3.82 -5.73
CA THR A 115 -16.93 -4.12 -5.45
C THR A 115 -17.30 -5.58 -5.63
N SER A 116 -16.48 -6.35 -6.34
CA SER A 116 -16.68 -7.78 -6.59
C SER A 116 -15.34 -8.47 -6.76
N ILE A 117 -15.37 -9.80 -6.74
CA ILE A 117 -14.16 -10.60 -6.90
C ILE A 117 -13.55 -10.48 -8.29
N ILE A 118 -12.22 -10.59 -8.36
CA ILE A 118 -11.42 -10.69 -9.58
C ILE A 118 -11.46 -12.15 -10.06
N GLN A 119 -11.61 -12.33 -11.36
CA GLN A 119 -11.54 -13.64 -12.00
C GLN A 119 -10.18 -13.79 -12.66
N ASN A 120 -9.30 -14.59 -12.04
CA ASN A 120 -7.96 -14.86 -12.55
C ASN A 120 -7.99 -15.38 -14.00
N GLY A 121 -7.22 -14.76 -14.89
CA GLY A 121 -7.19 -15.11 -16.31
C GLY A 121 -8.41 -14.65 -17.14
N VAL A 122 -9.33 -13.89 -16.54
CA VAL A 122 -10.55 -13.38 -17.20
C VAL A 122 -10.67 -11.87 -17.08
N THR A 123 -10.35 -11.32 -15.91
CA THR A 123 -10.43 -9.87 -15.67
C THR A 123 -9.41 -9.10 -16.51
N THR A 124 -9.86 -8.02 -17.14
CA THR A 124 -9.08 -7.14 -18.00
C THR A 124 -9.08 -5.70 -17.48
N TRP A 125 -8.33 -4.80 -18.11
CA TRP A 125 -8.40 -3.37 -17.80
C TRP A 125 -9.82 -2.80 -17.93
N ASN A 126 -10.53 -3.16 -19.00
CA ASN A 126 -11.88 -2.68 -19.30
C ASN A 126 -12.99 -3.39 -18.50
N SER A 127 -12.74 -4.62 -18.04
CA SER A 127 -13.75 -5.45 -17.34
C SER A 127 -13.53 -5.57 -15.84
N LYS A 128 -12.48 -4.95 -15.29
CA LYS A 128 -12.22 -5.00 -13.84
C LYS A 128 -13.42 -4.47 -13.04
N PRO A 129 -13.67 -5.04 -11.84
CA PRO A 129 -14.65 -4.51 -10.91
C PRO A 129 -14.43 -3.03 -10.61
N ALA A 130 -15.51 -2.33 -10.26
CA ALA A 130 -15.40 -0.95 -9.80
C ALA A 130 -14.70 -0.87 -8.44
N ARG A 131 -14.09 0.27 -8.15
CA ARG A 131 -13.56 0.60 -6.83
C ARG A 131 -14.73 0.90 -5.88
N THR A 132 -14.63 0.50 -4.62
CA THR A 132 -15.67 0.78 -3.61
C THR A 132 -15.75 2.25 -3.21
N SER A 133 -14.68 3.02 -3.44
CA SER A 133 -14.59 4.45 -3.12
C SER A 133 -13.78 5.22 -4.16
N VAL A 134 -14.01 6.54 -4.22
CA VAL A 134 -13.20 7.46 -5.04
C VAL A 134 -11.78 7.58 -4.47
N ASN A 135 -11.67 7.78 -3.16
CA ASN A 135 -10.38 7.89 -2.47
C ASN A 135 -9.78 6.50 -2.20
N PRO A 136 -8.45 6.34 -2.25
CA PRO A 136 -7.80 5.09 -1.90
C PRO A 136 -7.99 4.76 -0.42
N LEU A 137 -8.12 3.48 -0.12
CA LEU A 137 -8.17 2.98 1.26
C LEU A 137 -6.79 3.03 1.91
N PHE A 138 -5.75 2.72 1.13
CA PHE A 138 -4.37 2.76 1.58
C PHE A 138 -3.49 3.54 0.61
N LYS A 139 -2.47 4.20 1.17
CA LYS A 139 -1.37 4.82 0.47
C LYS A 139 -0.08 4.18 0.96
N ILE A 140 0.70 3.63 0.04
CA ILE A 140 1.98 3.00 0.31
C ILE A 140 3.07 3.93 -0.18
N VAL A 141 4.10 4.15 0.63
CA VAL A 141 5.33 4.85 0.24
C VAL A 141 6.51 3.95 0.54
N GLN A 142 7.11 3.45 -0.52
CA GLN A 142 8.23 2.52 -0.47
C GLN A 142 9.55 3.31 -0.57
N PRO A 143 10.46 3.14 0.41
CA PRO A 143 11.83 3.63 0.25
C PRO A 143 12.50 3.02 -0.98
N LEU A 144 13.17 3.86 -1.77
CA LEU A 144 13.83 3.44 -3.02
C LEU A 144 15.01 2.47 -2.81
N GLN A 145 15.48 2.32 -1.56
CA GLN A 145 16.55 1.40 -1.17
C GLN A 145 16.03 0.09 -0.57
N GLY A 146 14.71 -0.11 -0.51
CA GLY A 146 14.08 -1.25 0.14
C GLY A 146 13.82 -1.00 1.63
N GLY A 147 13.38 -2.04 2.33
CA GLY A 147 12.85 -1.98 3.69
C GLY A 147 11.31 -1.94 3.72
N ASP A 148 10.77 -1.77 4.93
CA ASP A 148 9.33 -1.62 5.14
C ASP A 148 8.80 -0.33 4.53
N ALA A 149 7.68 -0.42 3.81
CA ALA A 149 6.99 0.77 3.34
C ALA A 149 6.22 1.45 4.48
N ALA A 150 6.13 2.78 4.41
CA ALA A 150 5.13 3.50 5.16
C ALA A 150 3.76 3.25 4.52
N VAL A 151 2.80 2.75 5.29
CA VAL A 151 1.42 2.53 4.82
C VAL A 151 0.46 3.37 5.66
N TRP A 152 -0.22 4.31 5.01
CA TRP A 152 -1.30 5.10 5.61
C TRP A 152 -2.65 4.62 5.08
N GLY A 153 -3.68 4.67 5.90
CA GLY A 153 -5.02 4.27 5.49
C GLY A 153 -5.89 3.86 6.67
N ALA A 154 -7.17 3.65 6.39
CA ALA A 154 -8.11 3.17 7.38
C ALA A 154 -7.91 1.66 7.62
N VAL A 155 -7.86 1.24 8.88
CA VAL A 155 -8.04 -0.17 9.21
C VAL A 155 -9.44 -0.59 8.75
N ILE A 156 -9.51 -1.60 7.89
CA ILE A 156 -10.78 -2.07 7.33
C ILE A 156 -11.26 -3.33 8.06
N PRO A 157 -12.58 -3.61 8.10
CA PRO A 157 -13.07 -4.90 8.57
C PRO A 157 -12.49 -6.05 7.74
N CYS A 158 -12.06 -7.12 8.40
CA CYS A 158 -11.77 -8.37 7.71
C CYS A 158 -13.07 -9.10 7.37
N ASN A 159 -13.31 -9.40 6.10
CA ASN A 159 -14.49 -10.15 5.68
C ASN A 159 -14.23 -11.66 5.87
N GLY A 160 -14.34 -12.14 7.11
CA GLY A 160 -14.08 -13.53 7.48
C GLY A 160 -14.82 -14.53 6.58
N GLY A 161 -14.09 -15.50 6.04
CA GLY A 161 -14.61 -16.55 5.17
C GLY A 161 -14.82 -16.12 3.72
N GLN A 162 -14.40 -14.91 3.37
CA GLN A 162 -14.54 -14.35 2.03
C GLN A 162 -13.20 -13.93 1.46
N ARG A 163 -13.16 -13.73 0.15
CA ARG A 163 -12.04 -13.09 -0.53
C ARG A 163 -12.19 -11.57 -0.47
N MET A 164 -11.09 -10.88 -0.21
CA MET A 164 -10.99 -9.43 -0.31
C MET A 164 -10.04 -9.06 -1.46
N ASP A 165 -10.56 -8.27 -2.40
CA ASP A 165 -9.85 -7.93 -3.63
C ASP A 165 -9.59 -6.44 -3.73
N PHE A 166 -8.41 -6.11 -4.25
CA PHE A 166 -7.89 -4.76 -4.32
C PHE A 166 -7.27 -4.45 -5.67
N GLU A 167 -7.39 -3.19 -6.09
CA GLU A 167 -6.62 -2.61 -7.17
C GLU A 167 -5.49 -1.77 -6.58
N VAL A 168 -4.26 -2.05 -7.01
CA VAL A 168 -3.05 -1.32 -6.68
C VAL A 168 -2.61 -0.54 -7.93
N ALA A 169 -2.43 0.76 -7.78
CA ALA A 169 -1.97 1.63 -8.87
C ALA A 169 -0.96 2.65 -8.36
N ALA A 170 -0.17 3.23 -9.25
CA ALA A 170 0.71 4.33 -8.90
C ALA A 170 -0.08 5.56 -8.43
N THR A 171 0.40 6.23 -7.36
CA THR A 171 -0.19 7.49 -6.89
C THR A 171 0.09 8.61 -7.90
N ARG A 172 -0.90 9.50 -8.09
CA ARG A 172 -0.79 10.69 -8.96
C ARG A 172 -0.61 11.99 -8.15
N PRO A 173 -0.03 13.05 -8.73
CA PRO A 173 0.69 13.11 -10.00
C PRO A 173 2.16 12.68 -9.83
N GLY A 174 2.68 11.90 -10.77
CA GLY A 174 4.12 11.59 -10.83
C GLY A 174 4.39 10.23 -11.46
N ALA A 175 5.46 10.15 -12.27
CA ALA A 175 5.88 8.89 -12.84
C ALA A 175 6.34 7.94 -11.74
N THR A 176 5.97 6.67 -11.86
CA THR A 176 6.28 5.64 -10.87
C THR A 176 6.36 4.29 -11.57
N THR A 177 7.32 3.46 -11.16
CA THR A 177 7.42 2.07 -11.60
C THR A 177 7.77 1.21 -10.39
N PHE A 178 7.04 0.13 -10.22
CA PHE A 178 7.27 -0.93 -9.26
C PHE A 178 7.30 -2.26 -10.01
N ASN A 179 8.33 -3.05 -9.76
CA ASN A 179 8.38 -4.46 -10.14
C ASN A 179 9.06 -5.23 -8.99
N TRP A 180 8.44 -6.32 -8.52
CA TRP A 180 8.97 -7.13 -7.43
C TRP A 180 8.52 -8.58 -7.54
N PHE A 181 9.30 -9.50 -6.98
CA PHE A 181 8.83 -10.86 -6.67
C PHE A 181 8.09 -10.88 -5.34
N GLU A 182 6.96 -11.59 -5.32
CA GLU A 182 6.24 -11.90 -4.08
C GLU A 182 6.87 -13.13 -3.41
N LEU A 183 7.46 -12.94 -2.23
CA LEU A 183 8.25 -13.95 -1.53
C LEU A 183 7.86 -14.02 -0.06
N ASP A 184 7.80 -15.24 0.47
CA ASP A 184 7.63 -15.50 1.90
C ASP A 184 8.95 -15.38 2.67
N TYR A 185 10.08 -15.77 2.06
CA TYR A 185 11.41 -15.71 2.66
C TYR A 185 12.55 -15.42 1.65
N PRO A 186 13.35 -14.35 1.85
CA PRO A 186 13.05 -13.23 2.74
C PRO A 186 11.77 -12.52 2.27
N LYS A 187 10.98 -11.98 3.21
CA LYS A 187 9.65 -11.46 2.91
C LYS A 187 9.72 -10.24 1.98
N SER A 188 9.09 -10.34 0.81
CA SER A 188 9.04 -9.27 -0.18
C SER A 188 7.66 -9.24 -0.81
N GLY A 189 7.07 -8.05 -0.91
CA GLY A 189 5.82 -7.79 -1.60
C GLY A 189 4.69 -7.30 -0.70
N ILE A 190 3.46 -7.52 -1.16
CA ILE A 190 2.24 -6.99 -0.57
C ILE A 190 1.55 -8.05 0.29
N THR A 191 1.25 -7.72 1.54
CA THR A 191 0.56 -8.64 2.46
C THR A 191 -0.64 -7.96 3.10
N MET A 192 -1.54 -8.76 3.64
CA MET A 192 -2.62 -8.27 4.50
C MET A 192 -2.43 -8.81 5.92
N ASN A 193 -2.16 -7.89 6.84
CA ASN A 193 -2.08 -8.21 8.26
C ASN A 193 -3.47 -8.21 8.88
N MET A 194 -3.74 -9.21 9.70
CA MET A 194 -4.99 -9.38 10.42
C MET A 194 -4.76 -9.17 11.91
N TYR A 195 -5.60 -8.36 12.54
CA TYR A 195 -5.52 -8.03 13.95
C TYR A 195 -6.81 -8.36 14.69
N THR A 196 -6.70 -8.67 15.99
CA THR A 196 -7.86 -8.77 16.90
C THR A 196 -8.65 -7.47 16.93
#